data_AF-A0A183U9P9-F1
#
_entry.id   AF-A0A183U9P9-F1
#
_cell.length_a   1.000
_cell.length_b   1.000
_cell.length_c   1.000
_cell.angle_alpha   90.00
_cell.angle_beta   90.00
_cell.angle_gamma   90.00
#
_symmetry.space_group_name_H-M   'P 1'
#
loop_
_entity.id
_entity.type
_entity.pdbx_description
1 polymer ?
#
loop_
_entity_poly.entity_id
_entity_poly.type
_entity_poly.pdbx_seq_one_letter_code
_entity_poly.pdbx_strand_id
1 'polypeptide(L)' 'MIRRSMLQALVEFESADVAKKAKHAMNGADIYSGCCTLKVEFAKVRLITVILLAL' A
#
# COMPACT_ATOMS: atom_id res chain seq x y z
N MET A 1 -22.53 -13.71 -4.79
CA MET A 1 -21.89 -12.39 -4.97
C MET A 1 -20.79 -12.26 -3.94
N ILE A 2 -19.53 -12.54 -4.32
CA ILE A 2 -18.39 -12.39 -3.40
C ILE A 2 -18.20 -10.89 -3.19
N ARG A 3 -18.48 -10.40 -1.98
CA ARG A 3 -18.04 -9.06 -1.60
C ARG A 3 -16.52 -9.13 -1.53
N ARG A 4 -15.82 -8.57 -2.53
CA ARG A 4 -14.39 -8.27 -2.38
C ARG A 4 -14.29 -7.23 -1.28
N SER A 5 -14.19 -7.67 -0.03
CA SER A 5 -13.80 -6.79 1.06
C SER A 5 -12.41 -6.31 0.69
N MET A 6 -12.26 -5.00 0.43
CA MET A 6 -10.94 -4.46 0.16
C MET A 6 -10.05 -4.79 1.36
N LEU A 7 -8.98 -5.54 1.11
CA LEU A 7 -8.07 -5.91 2.18
C LEU A 7 -7.15 -4.71 2.41
N GLN A 8 -7.16 -4.20 3.64
CA GLN A 8 -6.36 -3.05 4.04
C GLN A 8 -5.23 -3.49 4.97
N ALA A 9 -4.00 -3.08 4.66
CA ALA A 9 -2.83 -3.34 5.49
C ALA A 9 -2.02 -2.06 5.71
N LEU A 10 -1.39 -1.96 6.88
CA LEU A 10 -0.56 -0.85 7.31
C LEU A 10 0.90 -1.31 7.36
N VAL A 11 1.79 -0.64 6.63
CA VAL A 11 3.22 -0.99 6.53
C VAL A 11 4.10 0.18 6.92
N GLU A 12 4.94 -0.01 7.94
CA GLU A 12 5.94 0.97 8.37
C GLU A 12 7.28 0.76 7.65
N PHE A 13 8.00 1.85 7.41
CA PHE A 13 9.33 1.84 6.81
C PHE A 13 10.33 2.54 7.72
N GLU A 14 11.61 2.21 7.55
CA GLU A 14 12.72 2.79 8.30
C GLU A 14 12.80 4.32 8.19
N SER A 15 12.45 4.89 7.03
CA SER A 15 12.43 6.34 6.83
C SER A 15 11.36 6.77 5.82
N ALA A 16 10.99 8.05 5.89
CA ALA A 16 10.02 8.65 4.97
C ALA A 16 10.48 8.59 3.50
N ASP A 17 11.78 8.67 3.23
CA ASP A 17 12.29 8.60 1.87
C ASP A 17 12.24 7.19 1.28
N VAL A 18 12.47 6.17 2.11
CA VAL A 18 12.24 4.77 1.72
C VAL A 18 10.75 4.56 1.43
N ALA A 19 9.86 5.07 2.27
CA ALA A 19 8.41 4.96 2.07
C ALA A 19 7.94 5.65 0.77
N LYS A 20 8.49 6.83 0.42
CA LYS A 20 8.19 7.50 -0.86
C LYS A 20 8.61 6.65 -2.06
N LYS A 21 9.82 6.07 -2.02
CA LYS A 21 10.33 5.19 -3.08
C LYS A 21 9.46 3.93 -3.21
N ALA A 22 9.15 3.28 -2.09
CA ALA A 22 8.28 2.10 -2.06
C ALA A 22 6.89 2.41 -2.62
N LYS A 23 6.27 3.52 -2.21
CA LYS A 23 4.99 3.98 -2.76
C LYS A 23 5.04 4.16 -4.27
N HIS A 24 6.08 4.83 -4.78
CA HIS A 24 6.21 5.07 -6.23
C HIS A 24 6.36 3.76 -7.02
N ALA A 25 7.11 2.79 -6.49
CA ALA A 25 7.33 1.51 -7.14
C ALA A 25 6.12 0.56 -7.07
N MET A 26 5.36 0.60 -5.97
CA MET A 26 4.30 -0.38 -5.71
C MET A 26 2.89 0.09 -6.09
N ASN A 27 2.63 1.40 -6.13
CA ASN A 27 1.29 1.89 -6.44
C ASN A 27 0.89 1.56 -7.88
N GLY A 28 -0.20 0.83 -8.05
CA GLY A 28 -0.68 0.35 -9.34
C GLY A 28 0.02 -0.92 -9.85
N ALA A 29 0.93 -1.50 -9.06
CA ALA A 29 1.55 -2.78 -9.39
C ALA A 29 0.62 -3.94 -9.01
N ASP A 30 0.63 -5.00 -9.83
CA ASP A 30 -0.07 -6.24 -9.56
C ASP A 30 0.79 -7.17 -8.69
N ILE A 31 0.23 -7.74 -7.62
CA ILE A 31 0.93 -8.78 -6.84
C ILE A 31 1.09 -10.06 -7.68
N TYR A 32 0.05 -10.37 -8.46
CA TYR A 32 0.03 -11.49 -9.40
C TYR A 32 -0.41 -10.96 -10.75
N SER A 33 0.27 -11.33 -11.83
CA SER A 33 -0.01 -10.82 -13.17
C SER A 33 -1.52 -10.75 -13.49
N GLY A 34 -2.05 -9.53 -13.66
CA GLY A 34 -3.45 -9.30 -14.01
C GLY A 34 -4.45 -9.41 -12.86
N CYS A 35 -4.00 -9.42 -11.60
CA CYS A 35 -4.86 -9.48 -10.43
C CYS A 35 -4.22 -8.77 -9.22
N CYS A 36 -5.04 -8.42 -8.22
CA CYS A 36 -4.56 -7.91 -6.93
C CYS A 36 -3.71 -6.62 -7.06
N THR A 37 -4.18 -5.66 -7.87
CA THR A 37 -3.52 -4.37 -8.05
C THR A 37 -3.45 -3.61 -6.74
N LEU A 38 -2.24 -3.22 -6.35
CA LEU A 38 -1.98 -2.50 -5.13
C LEU A 38 -2.37 -1.04 -5.26
N LYS A 39 -3.25 -0.56 -4.38
CA LYS A 39 -3.43 0.88 -4.16
C LYS A 39 -2.70 1.29 -2.89
N VAL A 40 -1.77 2.25 -3.04
CA VAL A 40 -0.79 2.58 -2.00
C VAL A 40 -0.88 4.05 -1.61
N GLU A 41 -1.31 4.31 -0.38
CA GLU A 41 -1.52 5.67 0.14
C GLU A 41 -0.75 5.91 1.44
N PHE A 42 -0.39 7.17 1.71
CA PHE A 42 0.19 7.55 3.00
C PHE A 42 -0.92 7.66 4.05
N ALA A 43 -0.77 6.97 5.18
CA ALA A 43 -1.67 7.12 6.31
C ALA A 43 -1.51 8.49 6.97
N LYS A 44 -2.58 8.99 7.59
CA LYS A 44 -2.58 10.26 8.35
C LYS A 44 -1.95 10.14 9.75
N VAL A 45 -1.47 8.95 10.13
CA VAL A 45 -0.93 8.68 11.48
C VAL A 45 0.48 9.25 11.58
N ARG A 46 0.72 10.04 12.64
CA ARG A 46 1.94 10.84 12.85
C ARG A 46 3.19 10.03 13.25
N LEU A 47 3.07 8.72 13.43
CA LEU A 47 4.18 7.84 13.78
C LEU A 47 4.64 7.13 12.51
N ILE A 48 5.77 7.59 11.98
CA ILE A 48 6.70 6.87 11.10
C ILE A 48 6.00 6.09 9.97
N THR A 49 5.44 6.87 9.06
CA THR A 49 5.00 6.52 7.69
C THR A 49 4.46 5.11 7.49
N VAL A 50 3.19 4.96 7.82
CA VAL A 50 2.40 3.78 7.50
C VAL A 50 1.83 3.90 6.07
N ILE A 51 2.11 2.94 5.20
CA ILE A 51 1.48 2.79 3.89
C ILE A 51 0.21 1.95 4.03
N LEU A 52 -0.93 2.46 3.53
CA LEU A 52 -2.15 1.69 3.38
C LEU A 52 -2.16 0.97 2.03
N LEU A 53 -2.09 -0.36 2.03
CA LEU A 53 -2.32 -1.19 0.86
C LEU A 53 -3.80 -1.55 0.79
N ALA A 54 -4.51 -1.19 -0.28
CA ALA A 54 -5.84 -1.74 -0.58
C ALA A 54 -5.73 -2.73 -1.76
N LEU A 55 -6.23 -3.94 -1.52
CA LEU A 55 -6.29 -5.10 -2.42
C LEU A 55 -7.71 -5.30 -2.97
#